data_AF-A0AAD7GFP3-F1
#
_entry.id   AF-A0AAD7GFP3-F1
#
_cell.length_a   1.000
_cell.length_b   1.000
_cell.length_c   1.000
_cell.angle_alpha   90.00
_cell.angle_beta   90.00
_cell.angle_gamma   90.00
#
_symmetry.space_group_name_H-M   'P 1'
#
loop_
_entity.id
_entity.type
_entity.pdbx_description
1 polymer ?
#
loop_
_entity_poly.entity_id
_entity_poly.type
_entity_poly.pdbx_seq_one_letter_code
_entity_poly.pdbx_strand_id
1 'polypeptide(L)'
;KRRKVDESKLPWVVRDFIVEPTLLPELKQTRLQLLEFAKDPKYVLGTILNSTSHIAFPESEWLAIVKGHAVDLNKVITNQFSVSHERQHAESIGDGIQLLFGSSTPIRTVSTHAQWITAWTKAADAITYVFPHRRRELDEYRQYITDLFTSSGEHVHERVIRLDRKLRIEAAGRRDLALNDCAKFSHWERSFLNDNGAAHLQLTPKTKDTPGRGPNSGSGNGADKQGKSKEPCNRFNEERCPSNKANCRYTHICSRC
;
A
#
# COMPACT_ATOMS: atom_id res chain seq x y z
N LYS A 1 -30.81 18.56 21.68
CA LYS A 1 -29.55 19.36 21.78
C LYS A 1 -28.39 18.43 22.13
N ARG A 2 -27.41 18.23 21.25
CA ARG A 2 -26.17 17.51 21.61
C ARG A 2 -25.41 18.35 22.65
N ARG A 3 -24.97 17.73 23.75
CA ARG A 3 -24.08 18.38 24.72
C ARG A 3 -22.74 18.65 24.01
N LYS A 4 -22.29 19.91 24.01
CA LYS A 4 -20.99 20.27 23.44
C LYS A 4 -19.90 19.75 24.38
N VAL A 5 -18.92 19.03 23.83
CA VAL A 5 -17.77 18.55 24.58
C VAL A 5 -16.91 19.75 24.98
N ASP A 6 -16.39 19.75 26.20
CA ASP A 6 -15.43 20.75 26.64
C ASP A 6 -14.04 20.42 26.06
N GLU A 7 -13.67 21.15 25.00
CA GLU A 7 -12.42 20.92 24.25
C GLU A 7 -11.17 21.15 25.11
N SER A 8 -11.26 21.96 26.17
CA SER A 8 -10.12 22.22 27.08
C SER A 8 -9.70 21.00 27.88
N LYS A 9 -10.60 20.03 28.05
CA LYS A 9 -10.35 18.78 28.78
C LYS A 9 -9.84 17.65 27.90
N LEU A 10 -9.76 17.87 26.59
CA LEU A 10 -9.27 16.88 25.64
C LEU A 10 -7.73 16.86 25.68
N PRO A 11 -7.08 15.75 26.07
CA PRO A 11 -5.63 15.72 26.26
C PRO A 11 -4.83 16.09 25.01
N TRP A 12 -5.36 15.78 23.81
CA TRP A 12 -4.72 16.14 22.55
C TRP A 12 -4.81 17.64 22.24
N VAL A 13 -5.84 18.35 22.70
CA VAL A 13 -5.95 19.81 22.51
C VAL A 13 -4.87 20.54 23.31
N VAL A 14 -4.63 20.10 24.55
CA VAL A 14 -3.55 20.62 25.40
C VAL A 14 -2.19 20.31 24.80
N ARG A 15 -1.99 19.08 24.30
CA ARG A 15 -0.74 18.68 23.66
C ARG A 15 -0.47 19.47 22.39
N ASP A 16 -1.50 19.68 21.57
CA ASP A 16 -1.40 20.46 20.34
C ASP A 16 -0.97 21.90 20.65
N PHE A 17 -1.54 22.52 21.68
CA PHE A 17 -1.14 23.87 22.11
C PHE A 17 0.37 23.97 22.46
N ILE A 18 0.95 22.92 23.05
CA ILE A 18 2.37 22.88 23.42
C ILE A 18 3.27 22.64 22.19
N VAL A 19 2.84 21.77 21.27
CA VAL A 19 3.65 21.36 20.11
C VAL A 19 3.51 22.34 18.95
N GLU A 20 2.38 23.03 18.84
CA GLU A 20 2.06 23.94 17.74
C GLU A 20 3.18 24.97 17.47
N PRO A 21 3.79 25.65 18.45
CA PRO A 21 4.90 26.57 18.19
C PRO A 21 6.06 25.95 17.39
N THR A 22 6.33 24.66 17.58
CA THR A 22 7.43 23.92 16.93
C THR A 22 7.09 23.37 15.54
N LEU A 23 5.82 23.41 15.14
CA LEU A 23 5.39 22.95 13.82
C LEU A 23 5.84 23.93 12.73
N LEU A 24 6.20 23.36 11.57
CA LEU A 24 6.48 24.13 10.37
C LEU A 24 5.26 25.00 9.99
N PRO A 25 5.45 26.26 9.55
CA PRO A 25 4.35 27.14 9.16
C PRO A 25 3.40 26.53 8.13
N GLU A 26 3.94 25.79 7.17
CA GLU A 26 3.18 25.15 6.10
C GLU A 26 2.20 24.08 6.66
N LEU A 27 2.64 23.32 7.68
CA LEU A 27 1.80 22.32 8.34
C LEU A 27 0.68 22.97 9.15
N LYS A 28 0.96 24.09 9.83
CA LYS A 28 -0.07 24.89 10.53
C LYS A 28 -1.14 25.37 9.57
N GLN A 29 -0.72 25.92 8.44
CA GLN A 29 -1.63 26.43 7.41
C GLN A 29 -2.50 25.30 6.83
N THR A 30 -1.92 24.15 6.50
CA THR A 30 -2.69 22.97 6.05
C THR A 30 -3.68 22.51 7.11
N ARG A 31 -3.29 22.45 8.39
CA ARG A 31 -4.17 22.06 9.50
C ARG A 31 -5.36 23.02 9.61
N LEU A 32 -5.14 24.33 9.54
CA LEU A 32 -6.21 25.34 9.60
C LEU A 32 -7.21 25.17 8.44
N GLN A 33 -6.72 24.98 7.21
CA GLN A 33 -7.59 24.75 6.06
C GLN A 33 -8.37 23.44 6.16
N LEU A 34 -7.74 22.35 6.63
CA LEU A 34 -8.43 21.08 6.85
C LEU A 34 -9.53 21.19 7.92
N LEU A 35 -9.32 21.98 8.97
CA LEU A 35 -10.36 22.25 9.98
C LEU A 35 -11.54 23.01 9.38
N GLU A 36 -11.30 23.95 8.47
CA GLU A 36 -12.37 24.64 7.73
C GLU A 36 -13.12 23.67 6.82
N PHE A 37 -12.40 22.88 6.03
CA PHE A 37 -12.99 21.93 5.10
C PHE A 37 -13.78 20.82 5.79
N ALA A 38 -13.38 20.43 7.00
CA ALA A 38 -14.06 19.42 7.80
C ALA A 38 -15.48 19.83 8.21
N LYS A 39 -15.83 21.12 8.17
CA LYS A 39 -17.19 21.60 8.46
C LYS A 39 -18.20 21.09 7.43
N ASP A 40 -17.86 21.15 6.15
CA ASP A 40 -18.64 20.57 5.05
C ASP A 40 -17.74 20.16 3.86
N PRO A 41 -17.18 18.94 3.89
CA PRO A 41 -16.29 18.47 2.82
C PRO A 41 -16.97 18.35 1.45
N LYS A 42 -18.28 18.10 1.41
CA LYS A 42 -19.01 17.94 0.14
C LYS A 42 -19.26 19.29 -0.51
N TYR A 43 -19.58 20.30 0.30
CA TYR A 43 -19.68 21.67 -0.19
C TYR A 43 -18.35 22.15 -0.77
N VAL A 44 -17.24 21.94 -0.05
CA VAL A 44 -15.89 22.31 -0.55
C VAL A 44 -15.59 21.60 -1.87
N LEU A 45 -15.85 20.30 -1.96
CA LEU A 45 -15.72 19.55 -3.23
C LEU A 45 -16.55 20.19 -4.35
N GLY A 46 -17.81 20.53 -4.08
CA GLY A 46 -18.67 21.23 -5.04
C GLY A 46 -18.07 22.57 -5.51
N THR A 47 -17.45 23.33 -4.62
CA THR A 47 -16.77 24.58 -5.01
C THR A 47 -15.54 24.34 -5.89
N ILE A 48 -14.79 23.27 -5.64
CA ILE A 48 -13.63 22.88 -6.47
C ILE A 48 -14.10 22.51 -7.88
N LEU A 49 -15.12 21.66 -8.00
CA LEU A 49 -15.62 21.18 -9.30
C LEU A 49 -16.26 22.27 -10.17
N ASN A 50 -16.79 23.33 -9.54
CA ASN A 50 -17.35 24.48 -10.24
C ASN A 50 -16.33 25.61 -10.48
N SER A 51 -15.08 25.44 -10.04
CA SER A 51 -14.05 26.44 -10.24
C SER A 51 -13.52 26.44 -11.67
N THR A 52 -13.25 27.63 -12.22
CA THR A 52 -12.79 27.82 -13.60
C THR A 52 -11.38 27.31 -13.85
N SER A 53 -10.58 27.14 -12.79
CA SER A 53 -9.18 26.75 -12.85
C SER A 53 -8.92 25.31 -12.37
N HIS A 54 -9.96 24.52 -12.12
CA HIS A 54 -9.77 23.16 -11.63
C HIS A 54 -9.15 22.27 -12.70
N ILE A 55 -8.32 21.33 -12.27
CA ILE A 55 -7.70 20.34 -13.15
C ILE A 55 -8.56 19.07 -13.23
N ALA A 56 -8.48 18.36 -14.37
CA ALA A 56 -9.14 17.07 -14.52
C ALA A 56 -8.52 16.03 -13.57
N PHE A 57 -9.28 15.61 -12.57
CA PHE A 57 -8.83 14.71 -11.51
C PHE A 57 -10.03 13.94 -10.91
N PRO A 58 -9.85 12.69 -10.41
CA PRO A 58 -10.97 11.89 -9.93
C PRO A 58 -11.68 12.56 -8.75
N GLU A 59 -13.01 12.60 -8.78
CA GLU A 59 -13.82 13.21 -7.71
C GLU A 59 -13.57 12.54 -6.34
N SER A 60 -13.40 11.21 -6.33
CA SER A 60 -13.07 10.47 -5.09
C SER A 60 -11.73 10.89 -4.49
N GLU A 61 -10.78 11.28 -5.33
CA GLU A 61 -9.45 11.72 -4.92
C GLU A 61 -9.42 13.21 -4.58
N TRP A 62 -10.26 14.05 -5.22
CA TRP A 62 -10.54 15.40 -4.73
C TRP A 62 -11.08 15.37 -3.31
N LEU A 63 -12.07 14.50 -3.05
CA LEU A 63 -12.65 14.34 -1.72
C LEU A 63 -11.61 13.82 -0.71
N ALA A 64 -10.68 12.96 -1.14
CA ALA A 64 -9.58 12.51 -0.30
C ALA A 64 -8.68 13.68 0.12
N ILE A 65 -8.30 14.57 -0.82
CA ILE A 65 -7.50 15.77 -0.53
C ILE A 65 -8.22 16.70 0.45
N VAL A 66 -9.51 16.97 0.21
CA VAL A 66 -10.34 17.82 1.08
C VAL A 66 -10.44 17.27 2.51
N LYS A 67 -10.49 15.94 2.67
CA LYS A 67 -10.49 15.26 3.97
C LYS A 67 -9.10 15.14 4.60
N GLY A 68 -8.04 15.54 3.89
CA GLY A 68 -6.65 15.37 4.33
C GLY A 68 -6.20 13.92 4.36
N HIS A 69 -6.73 13.09 3.46
CA HIS A 69 -6.29 11.71 3.22
C HIS A 69 -5.24 11.65 2.11
N ALA A 70 -4.46 10.57 2.08
CA ALA A 70 -3.52 10.32 1.00
C ALA A 70 -4.26 10.00 -0.30
N VAL A 71 -3.80 10.60 -1.40
CA VAL A 71 -4.28 10.32 -2.76
C VAL A 71 -3.90 8.89 -3.19
N ASP A 72 -4.81 8.16 -3.80
CA ASP A 72 -4.52 6.87 -4.43
C ASP A 72 -4.07 7.05 -5.89
N LEU A 73 -2.75 6.91 -6.13
CA LEU A 73 -2.17 7.06 -7.46
C LEU A 73 -2.70 6.04 -8.47
N ASN A 74 -3.18 4.87 -8.04
CA ASN A 74 -3.77 3.89 -8.95
C ASN A 74 -5.10 4.39 -9.53
N LYS A 75 -5.89 5.12 -8.75
CA LYS A 75 -7.12 5.74 -9.25
C LYS A 75 -6.82 6.94 -10.15
N VAL A 76 -5.80 7.73 -9.82
CA VAL A 76 -5.35 8.85 -10.66
C VAL A 76 -4.94 8.34 -12.05
N ILE A 77 -4.11 7.30 -12.11
CA ILE A 77 -3.66 6.76 -13.39
C ILE A 77 -4.79 6.03 -14.13
N THR A 78 -5.67 5.33 -13.42
CA THR A 78 -6.85 4.67 -14.02
C THR A 78 -7.75 5.71 -14.70
N ASN A 79 -8.06 6.82 -14.02
CA ASN A 79 -8.90 7.88 -14.55
C ASN A 79 -8.27 8.56 -15.78
N GLN A 80 -6.96 8.82 -15.75
CA GLN A 80 -6.26 9.46 -16.87
C GLN A 80 -6.39 8.70 -18.19
N PHE A 81 -6.49 7.38 -18.15
CA PHE A 81 -6.62 6.53 -19.34
C PHE A 81 -8.04 5.96 -19.50
N SER A 82 -8.99 6.38 -18.67
CA SER A 82 -10.39 5.99 -18.83
C SER A 82 -10.99 6.77 -20.00
N VAL A 83 -11.54 6.04 -20.97
CA VAL A 83 -12.31 6.62 -22.09
C VAL A 83 -13.77 6.84 -21.68
N SER A 84 -14.20 6.27 -20.54
CA SER A 84 -15.58 6.35 -20.05
C SER A 84 -15.68 7.30 -18.86
N HIS A 85 -16.70 8.18 -18.88
CA HIS A 85 -17.10 8.96 -17.71
C HIS A 85 -17.65 8.02 -16.65
N GLU A 86 -16.94 7.89 -15.53
CA GLU A 86 -17.40 7.08 -14.41
C GLU A 86 -18.55 7.80 -13.68
N ARG A 87 -19.79 7.45 -14.04
CA ARG A 87 -20.98 7.84 -13.28
C ARG A 87 -21.12 6.88 -12.10
N GLN A 88 -20.89 7.38 -10.89
CA GLN A 88 -21.25 6.65 -9.67
C GLN A 88 -22.78 6.48 -9.65
N HIS A 89 -23.26 5.24 -9.73
CA HIS A 89 -24.69 4.93 -9.68
C HIS A 89 -24.99 4.33 -8.30
N ALA A 90 -25.76 5.03 -7.48
CA ALA A 90 -26.33 4.48 -6.26
C ALA A 90 -27.73 3.96 -6.59
N GLU A 91 -27.91 2.64 -6.64
CA GLU A 91 -29.24 2.04 -6.75
C GLU A 91 -29.72 1.64 -5.34
N SER A 92 -30.93 2.09 -5.00
CA SER A 92 -31.61 1.69 -3.76
C SER A 92 -32.40 0.42 -4.04
N ILE A 93 -32.10 -0.67 -3.34
CA ILE A 93 -32.91 -1.89 -3.34
C ILE A 93 -33.70 -1.92 -2.04
N GLY A 94 -34.94 -1.43 -2.06
CA GLY A 94 -35.89 -1.52 -0.94
C GLY A 94 -35.48 -0.76 0.34
N ASP A 95 -36.41 -0.69 1.29
CA ASP A 95 -36.29 0.11 2.52
C ASP A 95 -35.00 -0.20 3.31
N GLY A 96 -34.03 0.72 3.19
CA GLY A 96 -32.92 0.86 4.14
C GLY A 96 -31.55 0.32 3.71
N ILE A 97 -31.39 -0.24 2.51
CA ILE A 97 -30.07 -0.72 2.03
C ILE A 97 -29.63 0.09 0.79
N GLN A 98 -28.66 0.99 1.00
CA GLN A 98 -27.97 1.68 -0.09
C GLN A 98 -26.76 0.84 -0.52
N LEU A 99 -26.80 0.28 -1.72
CA LEU A 99 -25.62 -0.32 -2.35
C LEU A 99 -24.80 0.78 -3.01
N LEU A 100 -23.75 1.24 -2.33
CA LEU A 100 -22.74 2.13 -2.92
C LEU A 100 -21.82 1.31 -3.85
N PHE A 101 -22.20 1.18 -5.12
CA PHE A 101 -21.27 0.75 -6.17
C PHE A 101 -20.35 1.91 -6.55
N GLY A 102 -19.37 2.21 -5.68
CA GLY A 102 -18.49 3.37 -5.81
C GLY A 102 -16.99 3.07 -5.63
N SER A 103 -16.61 1.82 -5.41
CA SER A 103 -15.19 1.44 -5.46
C SER A 103 -14.95 0.61 -6.72
N SER A 104 -14.82 1.25 -7.88
CA SER A 104 -14.11 0.60 -8.96
C SER A 104 -12.70 0.32 -8.45
N THR A 105 -12.37 -0.96 -8.35
CA THR A 105 -10.98 -1.37 -8.19
C THR A 105 -10.21 -0.72 -9.34
N PRO A 106 -9.10 -0.02 -9.07
CA PRO A 106 -8.39 0.68 -10.12
C PRO A 106 -7.94 -0.33 -11.18
N ILE A 107 -8.41 -0.13 -12.42
CA ILE A 107 -8.15 -1.02 -13.56
C ILE A 107 -6.65 -1.05 -13.86
N ARG A 108 -5.97 0.08 -13.62
CA ARG A 108 -4.51 0.21 -13.77
C ARG A 108 -3.87 0.45 -12.41
N THR A 109 -2.77 -0.26 -12.19
CA THR A 109 -1.89 -0.04 -11.04
C THR A 109 -0.62 0.62 -11.52
N VAL A 110 -0.06 1.51 -10.69
CA VAL A 110 1.25 2.10 -10.91
C VAL A 110 2.28 1.01 -10.66
N SER A 111 3.02 0.63 -11.72
CA SER A 111 4.06 -0.40 -11.66
C SER A 111 5.43 0.08 -12.14
N THR A 112 5.51 1.23 -12.82
CA THR A 112 6.77 1.77 -13.34
C THR A 112 7.05 3.19 -12.85
N HIS A 113 8.32 3.59 -12.92
CA HIS A 113 8.75 4.96 -12.60
C HIS A 113 8.01 6.01 -13.44
N ALA A 114 7.86 5.79 -14.75
CA ALA A 114 7.16 6.74 -15.64
C ALA A 114 5.67 6.89 -15.28
N GLN A 115 5.01 5.77 -14.95
CA GLN A 115 3.63 5.79 -14.47
C GLN A 115 3.50 6.52 -13.13
N TRP A 116 4.46 6.30 -12.24
CA TRP A 116 4.52 7.00 -10.95
C TRP A 116 4.71 8.50 -11.13
N ILE A 117 5.67 8.95 -11.95
CA ILE A 117 5.87 10.39 -12.28
C ILE A 117 4.57 11.00 -12.80
N THR A 118 3.92 10.31 -13.75
CA THR A 118 2.69 10.80 -14.38
C THR A 118 1.56 10.96 -13.35
N ALA A 119 1.33 9.95 -12.52
CA ALA A 119 0.29 9.98 -11.49
C ALA A 119 0.61 10.98 -10.37
N TRP A 120 1.86 11.02 -9.92
CA TRP A 120 2.31 11.93 -8.87
C TRP A 120 2.25 13.38 -9.30
N THR A 121 2.64 13.72 -10.53
CA THR A 121 2.57 15.10 -11.05
C THR A 121 1.14 15.61 -10.99
N LYS A 122 0.16 14.81 -11.48
CA LYS A 122 -1.26 15.17 -11.37
C LYS A 122 -1.74 15.28 -9.93
N ALA A 123 -1.32 14.37 -9.06
CA ALA A 123 -1.67 14.43 -7.64
C ALA A 123 -1.08 15.67 -6.95
N ALA A 124 0.17 16.01 -7.26
CA ALA A 124 0.85 17.19 -6.71
C ALA A 124 0.20 18.48 -7.20
N ASP A 125 -0.21 18.56 -8.46
CA ASP A 125 -0.98 19.69 -9.00
C ASP A 125 -2.32 19.83 -8.28
N ALA A 126 -3.05 18.73 -8.06
CA ALA A 126 -4.32 18.72 -7.32
C ALA A 126 -4.14 19.15 -5.86
N ILE A 127 -3.12 18.62 -5.18
CA ILE A 127 -2.82 18.99 -3.79
C ILE A 127 -2.41 20.46 -3.72
N THR A 128 -1.60 20.95 -4.66
CA THR A 128 -1.18 22.35 -4.72
C THR A 128 -2.35 23.29 -5.02
N TYR A 129 -3.31 22.85 -5.82
CA TYR A 129 -4.54 23.61 -6.08
C TYR A 129 -5.30 23.92 -4.78
N VAL A 130 -5.42 22.91 -3.90
CA VAL A 130 -6.10 23.04 -2.61
C VAL A 130 -5.20 23.69 -1.54
N PHE A 131 -3.91 23.39 -1.57
CA PHE A 131 -2.90 23.81 -0.59
C PHE A 131 -1.68 24.45 -1.30
N PRO A 132 -1.79 25.70 -1.79
CA PRO A 132 -0.73 26.32 -2.60
C PRO A 132 0.64 26.38 -1.93
N HIS A 133 0.65 26.55 -0.61
CA HIS A 133 1.86 26.64 0.21
C HIS A 133 2.64 25.31 0.31
N ARG A 134 2.05 24.18 -0.10
CA ARG A 134 2.73 22.86 -0.08
C ARG A 134 3.55 22.57 -1.34
N ARG A 135 3.58 23.45 -2.34
CA ARG A 135 4.28 23.18 -3.62
C ARG A 135 5.72 22.72 -3.43
N ARG A 136 6.50 23.45 -2.62
CA ARG A 136 7.91 23.14 -2.36
C ARG A 136 8.10 21.74 -1.75
N GLU A 137 7.28 21.40 -0.74
CA GLU A 137 7.28 20.09 -0.10
C GLU A 137 7.04 18.97 -1.12
N LEU A 138 6.07 19.14 -2.02
CA LEU A 138 5.70 18.14 -3.02
C LEU A 138 6.76 17.98 -4.12
N ASP A 139 7.42 19.07 -4.52
CA ASP A 139 8.54 19.04 -5.46
C ASP A 139 9.78 18.36 -4.87
N GLU A 140 10.12 18.68 -3.62
CA GLU A 140 11.22 18.03 -2.87
C GLU A 140 10.93 16.52 -2.69
N TYR A 141 9.70 16.15 -2.33
CA TYR A 141 9.30 14.74 -2.23
C TYR A 141 9.33 14.03 -3.59
N ARG A 142 8.92 14.71 -4.68
CA ARG A 142 9.01 14.15 -6.04
C ARG A 142 10.46 13.79 -6.35
N GLN A 143 11.38 14.70 -6.09
CA GLN A 143 12.80 14.50 -6.35
C GLN A 143 13.32 13.32 -5.53
N TYR A 144 13.01 13.27 -4.23
CA TYR A 144 13.42 12.19 -3.35
C TYR A 144 12.98 10.80 -3.84
N ILE A 145 11.71 10.61 -4.21
CA ILE A 145 11.26 9.31 -4.75
C ILE A 145 11.87 9.03 -6.13
N THR A 146 12.04 10.06 -6.96
CA THR A 146 12.73 9.93 -8.26
C THR A 146 14.16 9.43 -8.07
N ASP A 147 14.88 9.98 -7.09
CA ASP A 147 16.24 9.56 -6.73
C ASP A 147 16.27 8.10 -6.25
N LEU A 148 15.24 7.63 -5.53
CA LEU A 148 15.12 6.20 -5.18
C LEU A 148 14.96 5.32 -6.43
N PHE A 149 14.16 5.73 -7.42
CA PHE A 149 14.01 4.97 -8.66
C PHE A 149 15.29 4.95 -9.50
N THR A 150 16.01 6.07 -9.59
CA THR A 150 17.22 6.19 -10.41
C THR A 150 18.45 5.55 -9.77
N SER A 151 18.52 5.53 -8.44
CA SER A 151 19.59 4.88 -7.68
C SER A 151 19.37 3.38 -7.42
N SER A 152 18.15 2.88 -7.66
CA SER A 152 17.81 1.47 -7.47
C SER A 152 17.68 0.70 -8.79
N GLY A 153 18.05 -0.58 -8.78
CA GLY A 153 17.77 -1.47 -9.92
C GLY A 153 16.27 -1.70 -10.13
N GLU A 154 15.86 -2.03 -11.36
CA GLU A 154 14.45 -2.21 -11.74
C GLU A 154 13.71 -3.24 -10.88
N HIS A 155 14.39 -4.29 -10.43
CA HIS A 155 13.85 -5.31 -9.52
C HIS A 155 13.42 -4.76 -8.14
N VAL A 156 13.87 -3.55 -7.76
CA VAL A 156 13.50 -2.86 -6.51
C VAL A 156 12.36 -1.86 -6.73
N HIS A 157 12.01 -1.51 -7.97
CA HIS A 157 11.03 -0.45 -8.27
C HIS A 157 9.66 -0.70 -7.64
N GLU A 158 9.22 -1.96 -7.59
CA GLU A 158 7.97 -2.30 -6.90
C GLU A 158 8.03 -1.97 -5.39
N ARG A 159 9.19 -2.16 -4.76
CA ARG A 159 9.42 -1.81 -3.35
C ARG A 159 9.39 -0.29 -3.15
N VAL A 160 9.97 0.47 -4.08
CA VAL A 160 9.91 1.95 -4.08
C VAL A 160 8.47 2.45 -4.18
N ILE A 161 7.65 1.88 -5.07
CA ILE A 161 6.22 2.23 -5.20
C ILE A 161 5.45 1.95 -3.91
N ARG A 162 5.72 0.81 -3.27
CA ARG A 162 5.07 0.45 -1.99
C ARG A 162 5.52 1.34 -0.84
N LEU A 163 6.81 1.69 -0.80
CA LEU A 163 7.35 2.68 0.13
C LEU A 163 6.65 4.02 -0.04
N ASP A 164 6.63 4.58 -1.25
CA ASP A 164 5.93 5.83 -1.58
C ASP A 164 4.50 5.84 -1.05
N ARG A 165 3.74 4.78 -1.33
CA ARG A 165 2.36 4.64 -0.83
C ARG A 165 2.30 4.73 0.69
N LYS A 166 3.21 4.05 1.40
CA LYS A 166 3.26 4.09 2.86
C LYS A 166 3.66 5.48 3.38
N LEU A 167 4.64 6.15 2.77
CA LEU A 167 5.07 7.49 3.17
C LEU A 167 3.92 8.50 3.04
N ARG A 168 3.18 8.44 1.93
CA ARG A 168 2.02 9.31 1.71
C ARG A 168 0.90 9.05 2.70
N ILE A 169 0.59 7.79 3.00
CA ILE A 169 -0.41 7.43 4.02
C ILE A 169 0.02 7.92 5.41
N GLU A 170 1.30 7.77 5.75
CA GLU A 170 1.84 8.20 7.05
C GLU A 170 1.79 9.72 7.21
N ALA A 171 2.27 10.46 6.20
CA ALA A 171 2.22 11.91 6.20
C ALA A 171 0.79 12.45 6.24
N ALA A 172 -0.14 11.84 5.49
CA ALA A 172 -1.55 12.23 5.52
C ALA A 172 -2.30 11.76 6.77
N GLY A 173 -1.84 10.71 7.46
CA GLY A 173 -2.43 10.26 8.73
C GLY A 173 -2.01 11.13 9.91
N ARG A 174 -0.85 11.79 9.79
CA ARG A 174 -0.29 12.67 10.80
C ARG A 174 -0.51 14.14 10.45
N ARG A 175 -0.41 15.01 11.45
CA ARG A 175 -0.58 16.47 11.29
C ARG A 175 0.70 17.24 11.64
N ASP A 176 1.76 16.52 12.00
CA ASP A 176 3.06 17.01 12.45
C ASP A 176 4.21 16.57 11.52
N LEU A 177 3.87 16.04 10.34
CA LEU A 177 4.81 15.39 9.44
C LEU A 177 4.62 15.92 8.01
N ALA A 178 5.70 16.46 7.44
CA ALA A 178 5.75 16.85 6.04
C ALA A 178 6.39 15.73 5.20
N LEU A 179 6.02 15.63 3.92
CA LEU A 179 6.56 14.61 3.01
C LEU A 179 8.06 14.81 2.73
N ASN A 180 8.57 16.03 2.85
CA ASN A 180 9.99 16.34 2.71
C ASN A 180 10.80 16.11 3.99
N ASP A 181 10.19 15.66 5.10
CA ASP A 181 10.90 15.24 6.31
C ASP A 181 11.56 13.84 6.14
N CYS A 182 12.39 13.66 5.10
CA CYS A 182 12.94 12.34 4.71
C CYS A 182 13.61 11.59 5.88
N ALA A 183 14.27 12.29 6.79
CA ALA A 183 14.89 11.69 7.98
C ALA A 183 13.89 10.93 8.87
N LYS A 184 12.66 11.43 9.01
CA LYS A 184 11.59 10.79 9.78
C LYS A 184 11.08 9.50 9.11
N PHE A 185 11.35 9.33 7.82
CA PHE A 185 10.95 8.16 7.02
C PHE A 185 12.04 7.10 6.87
N SER A 186 13.26 7.34 7.38
CA SER A 186 14.40 6.41 7.26
C SER A 186 14.11 4.97 7.73
N HIS A 187 13.24 4.79 8.72
CA HIS A 187 12.83 3.46 9.18
C HIS A 187 11.94 2.72 8.16
N TRP A 188 11.11 3.44 7.41
CA TRP A 188 10.33 2.86 6.31
C TRP A 188 11.22 2.54 5.12
N GLU A 189 12.15 3.43 4.75
CA GLU A 189 13.16 3.13 3.72
C GLU A 189 13.87 1.81 4.01
N ARG A 190 14.42 1.67 5.22
CA ARG A 190 15.07 0.43 5.65
C ARG A 190 14.13 -0.78 5.65
N SER A 191 12.86 -0.60 5.96
CA SER A 191 11.89 -1.70 6.03
C SER A 191 11.46 -2.21 4.65
N PHE A 192 11.38 -1.32 3.65
CA PHE A 192 10.91 -1.65 2.31
C PHE A 192 12.04 -1.95 1.32
N LEU A 193 13.14 -1.22 1.39
CA LEU A 193 14.21 -1.30 0.38
C LEU A 193 15.27 -2.35 0.73
N ASN A 194 15.61 -2.53 2.01
CA ASN A 194 16.59 -3.52 2.42
C ASN A 194 16.03 -4.94 2.28
N ASP A 195 16.87 -5.88 1.86
CA ASP A 195 16.50 -7.30 1.74
C ASP A 195 16.13 -7.95 3.08
N ASN A 196 16.66 -7.43 4.18
CA ASN A 196 16.30 -7.85 5.54
C ASN A 196 15.18 -7.00 6.16
N GLY A 197 14.54 -6.13 5.37
CA GLY A 197 13.48 -5.24 5.83
C GLY A 197 12.20 -6.00 6.16
N ALA A 198 11.58 -5.71 7.30
CA ALA A 198 10.39 -6.43 7.75
C ALA A 198 9.21 -6.33 6.76
N ALA A 199 8.99 -5.14 6.16
CA ALA A 199 7.95 -4.98 5.14
C ALA A 199 8.31 -5.77 3.88
N HIS A 200 9.56 -5.74 3.44
CA HIS A 200 10.01 -6.54 2.30
C HIS A 200 9.77 -8.04 2.52
N LEU A 201 10.18 -8.59 3.67
CA LEU A 201 10.04 -10.02 4.00
C LEU A 201 8.58 -10.49 4.13
N GLN A 202 7.67 -9.61 4.56
CA GLN A 202 6.24 -9.93 4.60
C GLN A 202 5.61 -9.98 3.20
N LEU A 203 6.23 -9.27 2.25
CA LEU A 203 5.74 -9.08 0.90
C LEU A 203 6.36 -10.06 -0.10
N THR A 204 7.54 -10.59 0.19
CA THR A 204 8.08 -11.72 -0.54
C THR A 204 7.20 -12.94 -0.29
N PRO A 205 6.72 -13.63 -1.34
CA PRO A 205 6.11 -14.93 -1.15
C PRO A 205 7.11 -15.77 -0.38
N LYS A 206 6.72 -16.35 0.75
CA LYS A 206 7.52 -17.42 1.36
C LYS A 206 7.69 -18.46 0.26
N THR A 207 8.87 -18.54 -0.33
CA THR A 207 9.31 -19.76 -1.00
C THR A 207 8.96 -20.87 -0.03
N LYS A 208 8.29 -21.92 -0.53
CA LYS A 208 8.12 -23.15 0.23
C LYS A 208 9.51 -23.77 0.38
N ASP A 209 10.38 -23.12 1.15
CA ASP A 209 11.57 -23.72 1.69
C ASP A 209 11.07 -24.85 2.56
N THR A 210 11.43 -26.03 2.10
CA THR A 210 11.10 -27.31 2.68
C THR A 210 11.44 -27.22 4.17
N PRO A 211 10.47 -27.39 5.08
CA PRO A 211 10.79 -27.34 6.49
C PRO A 211 11.74 -28.50 6.76
N GLY A 212 12.90 -28.16 7.31
CA GLY A 212 13.81 -29.12 7.91
C GLY A 212 13.03 -30.07 8.80
N ARG A 213 13.07 -31.35 8.41
CA ARG A 213 12.96 -32.57 9.21
C ARG A 213 12.70 -32.33 10.71
N GLY A 214 11.43 -32.41 11.10
CA GLY A 214 10.96 -32.74 12.45
C GLY A 214 9.85 -33.80 12.32
N PRO A 215 9.79 -34.83 13.18
CA PRO A 215 9.11 -36.08 12.86
C PRO A 215 7.59 -36.07 13.17
N ASN A 216 6.88 -36.98 12.50
CA ASN A 216 5.48 -37.40 12.68
C ASN A 216 4.41 -36.40 12.21
N SER A 217 3.30 -36.77 11.57
CA SER A 217 2.74 -38.07 11.14
C SER A 217 1.41 -37.79 10.44
N GLY A 218 1.02 -38.62 9.46
CA GLY A 218 -0.36 -38.70 8.92
C GLY A 218 -0.59 -37.92 7.63
N SER A 219 -0.51 -38.56 6.45
CA SER A 219 -1.58 -39.32 5.77
C SER A 219 -2.43 -38.45 4.84
N GLY A 220 -2.39 -38.75 3.53
CA GLY A 220 -3.45 -38.33 2.61
C GLY A 220 -3.05 -38.04 1.17
N ASN A 221 -2.79 -39.10 0.40
CA ASN A 221 -3.10 -39.28 -1.02
C ASN A 221 -2.80 -38.16 -2.04
N GLY A 222 -1.69 -38.34 -2.75
CA GLY A 222 -1.48 -37.79 -4.09
C GLY A 222 -0.67 -38.81 -4.91
N ALA A 223 -1.37 -39.56 -5.76
CA ALA A 223 -0.74 -40.45 -6.73
C ALA A 223 -0.03 -39.59 -7.77
N ASP A 224 1.30 -39.53 -7.68
CA ASP A 224 2.11 -38.90 -8.72
C ASP A 224 3.35 -39.73 -9.02
N LYS A 225 3.65 -39.87 -10.31
CA LYS A 225 4.65 -40.78 -10.88
C LYS A 225 6.03 -40.47 -10.32
N GLN A 226 6.47 -41.23 -9.32
CA GLN A 226 7.76 -41.04 -8.68
C GLN A 226 8.85 -41.84 -9.38
N GLY A 227 9.86 -41.14 -9.90
CA GLY A 227 11.13 -41.74 -10.28
C GLY A 227 11.77 -42.52 -9.13
N LYS A 228 12.67 -43.45 -9.48
CA LYS A 228 13.38 -44.31 -8.51
C LYS A 228 14.11 -43.46 -7.46
N SER A 229 13.76 -43.66 -6.19
CA SER A 229 14.50 -43.10 -5.07
C SER A 229 15.86 -43.80 -4.95
N LYS A 230 16.92 -43.04 -4.63
CA LYS A 230 18.26 -43.58 -4.38
C LYS A 230 18.41 -44.16 -2.97
N GLU A 231 17.40 -44.02 -2.11
CA GLU A 231 17.43 -44.54 -0.74
C GLU A 231 17.24 -46.07 -0.70
N PRO A 232 17.94 -46.76 0.22
CA PRO A 232 17.82 -48.21 0.40
C PRO A 232 16.41 -48.60 0.86
N CYS A 233 15.89 -49.69 0.30
CA CYS A 233 14.57 -50.21 0.64
C CYS A 233 14.60 -50.95 1.98
N ASN A 234 14.03 -50.35 3.03
CA ASN A 234 13.96 -50.99 4.35
C ASN A 234 13.19 -52.32 4.33
N ARG A 235 12.12 -52.43 3.53
CA ARG A 235 11.37 -53.69 3.38
C ARG A 235 12.18 -54.78 2.68
N PHE A 236 13.13 -54.43 1.81
CA PHE A 236 14.07 -55.39 1.22
C PHE A 236 15.07 -55.87 2.29
N ASN A 237 15.57 -54.96 3.13
CA ASN A 237 16.48 -55.29 4.23
C ASN A 237 15.83 -56.13 5.34
N GLU A 238 14.49 -56.20 5.37
CA GLU A 238 13.70 -57.05 6.26
C GLU A 238 13.14 -58.31 5.56
N GLU A 239 13.57 -58.58 4.31
CA GLU A 239 13.12 -59.72 3.48
C GLU A 239 11.60 -59.78 3.21
N ARG A 240 10.91 -58.64 3.32
CA ARG A 240 9.45 -58.53 3.20
C ARG A 240 9.00 -57.67 2.03
N CYS A 241 9.91 -57.36 1.09
CA CYS A 241 9.56 -56.54 -0.07
C CYS A 241 8.80 -57.38 -1.12
N PRO A 242 7.54 -57.04 -1.46
CA PRO A 242 6.78 -57.77 -2.47
C PRO A 242 7.16 -57.39 -3.91
N SER A 243 8.00 -56.36 -4.08
CA SER A 243 8.42 -55.85 -5.38
C SER A 243 9.83 -56.32 -5.74
N ASN A 244 10.07 -56.64 -7.01
CA ASN A 244 11.42 -56.97 -7.49
C ASN A 244 12.31 -55.71 -7.62
N LYS A 245 13.63 -55.89 -7.77
CA LYS A 245 14.61 -54.78 -7.88
C LYS A 245 14.31 -53.80 -9.02
N ALA A 246 13.65 -54.25 -10.08
CA ALA A 246 13.31 -53.41 -11.24
C ALA A 246 12.12 -52.48 -10.97
N ASN A 247 11.13 -52.96 -10.21
CA ASN A 247 9.84 -52.31 -9.99
C ASN A 247 9.70 -51.68 -8.60
N CYS A 248 10.64 -51.94 -7.68
CA CYS A 248 10.68 -51.26 -6.41
C CYS A 248 11.09 -49.80 -6.59
N ARG A 249 10.37 -48.89 -5.92
CA ARG A 249 10.67 -47.46 -5.92
C ARG A 249 12.01 -47.13 -5.25
N TYR A 250 12.47 -47.99 -4.34
CA TYR A 250 13.68 -47.83 -3.54
C TYR A 250 14.75 -48.83 -3.97
N THR A 251 16.02 -48.53 -3.73
CA THR A 251 17.13 -49.39 -4.15
C THR A 251 17.24 -50.62 -3.24
N HIS A 252 17.29 -51.81 -3.82
CA HIS A 252 17.53 -53.05 -3.07
C HIS A 252 19.03 -53.20 -2.80
N ILE A 253 19.50 -52.50 -1.77
CA ILE A 253 20.86 -52.56 -1.24
C ILE A 253 20.78 -52.63 0.29
N CYS A 254 21.75 -53.31 0.91
CA CYS A 254 21.89 -53.40 2.36
C CYS A 254 22.03 -51.98 2.95
N SER A 255 21.22 -51.62 3.95
CA SER A 255 21.28 -50.28 4.58
C SER A 255 22.35 -50.16 5.67
N ARG A 256 23.00 -51.27 6.05
CA ARG A 256 24.05 -51.35 7.07
C ARG A 256 25.43 -51.72 6.51
N CYS A 257 25.49 -51.77 5.19
CA CYS A 257 26.66 -51.99 4.36
C CYS A 257 26.82 -50.73 3.50
#